data_AF-A0A7C1W8S7-F1
#
_entry.id   AF-A0A7C1W8S7-F1
#
_cell.length_a   1.000
_cell.length_b   1.000
_cell.length_c   1.000
_cell.angle_alpha   90.00
_cell.angle_beta   90.00
_cell.angle_gamma   90.00
#
_symmetry.space_group_name_H-M   'P 1'
#
loop_
_entity.id
_entity.type
_entity.pdbx_description
1 polymer ?
#
loop_
_entity_poly.entity_id
_entity_poly.type
_entity_poly.pdbx_seq_one_letter_code
_entity_poly.pdbx_strand_id
1 'polypeptide(L)' 'MEKKVTVEELLEKAKKPSQEAMKLHPFYRGKVQVTPKCAIRDFNDFGIWYTPGVAEPCRDIAKNPEKVFEH' A
#
# COMPACT_ATOMS: atom_id res chain seq x y z
N MET A 1 27.28 -31.79 -13.88
CA MET A 1 27.01 -31.26 -15.23
C MET A 1 25.78 -30.37 -15.13
N GLU A 2 25.94 -29.06 -15.35
CA GLU A 2 24.80 -28.14 -15.39
C GLU A 2 23.90 -28.51 -16.57
N LYS A 3 22.61 -28.71 -16.28
CA LYS A 3 21.61 -29.00 -17.30
C LYS A 3 21.43 -27.72 -18.13
N LYS A 4 21.90 -27.72 -19.38
CA LYS A 4 21.69 -26.59 -20.30
C LYS A 4 20.20 -26.50 -20.62
N VAL A 5 19.57 -25.43 -20.11
CA VAL A 5 18.18 -25.09 -20.41
C VAL A 5 18.06 -24.75 -21.88
N THR A 6 17.02 -25.25 -22.54
CA THR A 6 16.78 -24.99 -23.96
C THR A 6 16.18 -23.60 -24.18
N VAL A 7 16.31 -23.05 -25.38
CA VAL A 7 15.70 -21.77 -25.76
C VAL A 7 14.18 -21.82 -25.56
N GLU A 8 13.54 -22.94 -25.90
CA GLU A 8 12.10 -23.13 -25.76
C GLU A 8 11.65 -23.09 -24.29
N GLU A 9 12.37 -23.76 -23.40
CA GLU A 9 12.09 -23.72 -21.96
C GLU A 9 12.22 -22.29 -21.39
N LEU A 10 13.16 -21.49 -21.92
CA LEU A 10 13.31 -20.08 -21.52
C LEU A 10 12.15 -19.22 -22.03
N LEU A 11 11.68 -19.44 -23.26
CA LEU A 11 10.54 -18.73 -23.84
C LEU A 11 9.23 -19.05 -23.11
N GLU A 12 8.99 -20.31 -22.76
CA GLU A 12 7.83 -20.69 -21.95
C GLU A 12 7.88 -20.07 -20.55
N LYS A 13 9.06 -20.07 -19.91
CA LYS A 13 9.24 -19.40 -18.62
C LYS A 13 8.95 -17.90 -18.70
N ALA A 14 9.29 -17.25 -19.82
CA ALA A 14 9.04 -15.83 -20.03
C ALA A 14 7.55 -15.49 -20.20
N LYS A 15 6.69 -16.45 -20.57
CA LYS A 15 5.22 -16.25 -20.66
C LYS A 15 4.52 -16.26 -19.31
N LYS A 16 5.13 -16.88 -18.29
CA LYS A 16 4.53 -17.06 -16.96
C LYS A 16 4.09 -15.74 -16.30
N PRO A 17 4.89 -14.65 -16.29
CA PRO A 17 4.44 -13.38 -15.69
C PRO A 17 3.18 -12.81 -16.34
N SER A 18 3.04 -12.91 -17.67
CA SER A 18 1.84 -12.44 -18.39
C SER A 18 0.61 -13.27 -18.05
N GLN A 19 0.76 -14.60 -17.96
CA GLN A 19 -0.32 -15.50 -17.55
C GLN A 19 -0.78 -15.21 -16.12
N GLU A 20 0.15 -14.99 -15.20
CA GLU A 20 -0.16 -14.63 -13.81
C GLU A 20 -0.77 -13.23 -13.73
N ALA A 21 -0.32 -12.26 -14.54
CA ALA A 21 -0.90 -10.93 -14.59
C ALA A 21 -2.39 -10.94 -14.95
N MET A 22 -2.82 -11.84 -15.86
CA MET A 22 -4.23 -12.00 -16.24
C MET A 22 -5.10 -12.54 -15.10
N LYS A 23 -4.53 -13.30 -14.16
CA LYS A 23 -5.25 -13.79 -12.97
C LYS A 23 -5.25 -12.78 -11.83
N LEU A 24 -4.09 -12.16 -11.59
CA LEU A 24 -3.86 -11.33 -10.40
C LEU A 24 -4.50 -9.94 -10.51
N HIS A 25 -4.53 -9.32 -11.71
CA HIS A 25 -5.16 -8.00 -11.86
C HIS A 25 -6.67 -8.01 -11.56
N PRO A 26 -7.46 -8.98 -12.05
CA PRO A 26 -8.87 -9.11 -11.65
C PRO A 26 -9.04 -9.50 -10.19
N PHE A 27 -8.20 -10.39 -9.66
CA PHE A 27 -8.26 -10.83 -8.26
C PHE A 27 -8.10 -9.66 -7.28
N TYR A 28 -7.04 -8.85 -7.46
CA TYR A 28 -6.78 -7.66 -6.63
C TYR A 28 -7.58 -6.43 -7.05
N ARG A 29 -8.32 -6.50 -8.18
CA ARG A 29 -9.09 -5.40 -8.76
C ARG A 29 -8.26 -4.12 -8.93
N GLY A 30 -7.04 -4.30 -9.44
CA GLY A 30 -6.04 -3.25 -9.49
C GLY A 30 -4.78 -3.65 -8.71
N LYS A 31 -3.92 -2.66 -8.46
CA LYS A 31 -2.61 -2.86 -7.83
C LYS A 31 -2.36 -1.92 -6.65
N VAL A 32 -3.26 -0.97 -6.43
CA VAL A 32 -3.08 0.12 -5.47
C VAL A 32 -4.18 0.03 -4.44
N GLN A 33 -3.79 0.15 -3.17
CA GLN A 33 -4.67 0.26 -2.03
C GLN A 33 -4.11 1.35 -1.11
N VAL A 34 -5.02 2.10 -0.46
CA VAL A 34 -4.68 2.97 0.67
C VAL A 34 -5.16 2.28 1.93
N THR A 35 -4.30 2.18 2.94
CA THR A 35 -4.60 1.60 4.25
C THR A 35 -4.11 2.54 5.36
N PRO A 36 -4.78 2.59 6.52
CA PRO A 36 -4.28 3.33 7.67
C PRO A 36 -2.87 2.88 8.07
N LYS A 37 -2.01 3.83 8.45
CA LYS A 37 -0.69 3.56 9.04
C LYS A 37 -0.79 3.28 10.55
N CYS A 38 -1.82 3.79 11.21
CA CYS A 38 -2.08 3.62 12.63
C CYS A 38 -3.16 2.55 12.89
N ALA A 39 -3.24 2.07 14.13
CA ALA A 39 -4.25 1.10 14.54
C ALA A 39 -5.63 1.77 14.70
N ILE A 40 -6.67 1.08 14.23
CA ILE A 40 -8.08 1.41 14.44
C ILE A 40 -8.75 0.13 14.94
N ARG A 41 -8.92 0.02 16.26
CA ARG A 41 -9.39 -1.19 16.95
C ARG A 41 -10.84 -1.07 17.39
N ASP A 42 -11.22 0.11 17.87
CA ASP A 42 -12.55 0.42 18.36
C ASP A 42 -12.90 1.91 18.16
N PHE A 43 -14.05 2.33 18.68
CA PHE A 43 -14.53 3.71 18.60
C PHE A 43 -13.63 4.74 19.28
N ASN A 44 -12.85 4.36 20.29
CA ASN A 44 -11.97 5.29 21.00
C ASN A 44 -10.84 5.77 20.09
N ASP A 45 -10.33 4.89 19.21
CA ASP A 45 -9.29 5.25 18.24
C ASP A 45 -9.78 6.33 17.26
N PHE A 46 -11.07 6.37 16.91
CA PHE A 46 -11.63 7.47 16.09
C PHE A 46 -11.59 8.82 16.80
N GLY A 47 -11.74 8.83 18.13
CA GLY A 47 -11.60 10.06 18.91
C GLY A 47 -10.19 10.66 18.87
N ILE A 48 -9.18 9.84 18.55
CA ILE A 48 -7.77 10.26 18.41
C ILE A 48 -7.49 10.70 16.96
N TRP A 49 -7.78 9.84 15.98
CA TRP A 49 -7.41 10.07 14.58
C TRP A 49 -8.36 11.00 13.83
N TYR A 50 -9.57 11.21 14.36
CA TYR A 50 -10.58 12.09 13.81
C TYR A 50 -11.11 13.03 14.89
N THR A 51 -12.35 13.49 14.81
CA THR A 51 -12.93 14.39 15.81
C THR A 51 -13.10 13.67 17.17
N PRO A 52 -12.69 14.28 18.30
CA PRO A 52 -12.12 15.63 18.42
C PRO A 52 -10.58 15.71 18.28
N GLY A 53 -9.84 14.60 18.39
CA GLY A 53 -8.37 14.57 18.48
C GLY A 53 -7.62 15.24 17.33
N VAL A 54 -8.07 15.09 16.09
CA VAL A 54 -7.47 15.70 14.88
C VAL A 54 -7.37 17.22 14.96
N ALA A 55 -8.18 17.87 15.80
CA ALA A 55 -8.17 19.32 15.92
C ALA A 55 -6.84 19.86 16.47
N GLU A 56 -6.14 19.11 17.32
CA GLU A 56 -4.91 19.58 17.95
C GLU A 56 -3.73 19.70 16.95
N PRO A 57 -3.37 18.68 16.15
CA PRO A 57 -2.34 18.85 15.13
C PRO A 57 -2.73 19.91 14.10
N CYS A 58 -4.01 20.03 13.72
CA CYS A 58 -4.46 21.11 12.84
C CYS A 58 -4.21 22.51 13.43
N ARG A 59 -4.49 22.72 14.72
CA ARG A 59 -4.24 24.01 15.40
C ARG A 59 -2.75 24.31 15.54
N ASP A 60 -1.93 23.29 15.77
CA ASP A 60 -0.48 23.47 15.87
C ASP A 60 0.14 23.83 14.51
N ILE A 61 -0.27 23.17 13.42
CA ILE A 61 0.14 23.52 12.05
C ILE A 61 -0.35 24.92 11.66
N ALA A 62 -1.56 25.30 12.06
CA ALA A 62 -2.07 26.65 11.79
C ALA A 62 -1.22 27.75 12.47
N LYS A 63 -0.63 27.46 13.63
CA LYS A 63 0.30 28.37 14.33
C LYS A 63 1.71 28.31 13.72
N ASN A 64 2.15 27.11 13.31
CA ASN A 64 3.51 26.78 12.90
C ASN A 64 3.47 25.90 11.63
N PRO A 65 3.37 26.48 10.41
CA PRO A 65 3.12 25.72 9.18
C PRO A 65 4.14 24.61 8.86
N GLU A 66 5.38 24.75 9.30
CA GLU A 66 6.46 23.79 9.12
C GLU A 66 6.20 22.44 9.82
N LYS A 67 5.36 22.42 10.85
CA LYS A 67 5.00 21.20 11.59
C LYS A 67 4.15 20.22 10.78
N VAL A 68 3.73 20.58 9.57
CA VAL A 68 3.07 19.66 8.62
C VAL A 68 3.94 18.45 8.26
N PHE A 69 5.26 18.54 8.48
CA PHE A 69 6.19 17.42 8.24
C PHE A 69 6.45 16.58 9.51
N GLU A 70 5.92 16.97 10.67
CA GLU A 70 6.11 16.29 11.96
C GLU A 70 4.87 15.49 12.39
N HIS A 71 3.66 16.06 12.21
CA HIS A 71 2.36 15.44 12.57
C HIS A 71 1.81 14.54 11.47
#